data_AF-X0VNT3-F1
#
_entry.id   AF-X0VNT3-F1
#
_cell.length_a   1.000
_cell.length_b   1.000
_cell.length_c   1.000
_cell.angle_alpha   90.00
_cell.angle_beta   90.00
_cell.angle_gamma   90.00
#
_symmetry.space_group_name_H-M   'P 1'
#
loop_
_entity.id
_entity.type
_entity.pdbx_description
1 polymer ?
#
loop_
_entity_poly.entity_id
_entity_poly.type
_entity_poly.pdbx_seq_one_letter_code
_entity_poly.pdbx_strand_id
1 'polypeptide(L)' 'MGPVMLQASRTPGLNLYTYSEVEDVQGFVGNFTVKVRKR' A
#
# COMPACT_ATOMS: atom_id res chain seq x y z
N MET A 1 -6.38 4.45 -18.32
CA MET A 1 -6.62 4.00 -16.94
C MET A 1 -7.94 3.25 -16.93
N GLY A 2 -7.92 1.93 -16.71
CA GLY A 2 -9.14 1.12 -16.73
C GLY A 2 -10.02 1.35 -15.48
N PRO A 3 -11.30 0.93 -15.52
CA PRO A 3 -12.28 1.19 -14.45
C PRO A 3 -11.81 0.71 -13.06
N VAL A 4 -11.05 -0.38 -13.01
CA VAL A 4 -10.53 -0.96 -11.76
C VAL A 4 -9.50 -0.06 -11.07
N MET A 5 -8.62 0.61 -11.82
CA MET A 5 -7.63 1.55 -11.24
C MET A 5 -8.33 2.78 -10.63
N LEU A 6 -9.40 3.25 -11.28
CA LEU A 6 -10.20 4.37 -10.79
C LEU A 6 -10.98 3.99 -9.54
N GLN A 7 -11.53 2.78 -9.50
CA GLN A 7 -12.27 2.25 -8.36
C GLN A 7 -11.35 2.06 -7.14
N ALA A 8 -10.16 1.48 -7.34
CA ALA A 8 -9.17 1.31 -6.26
C ALA A 8 -8.79 2.66 -5.63
N SER A 9 -8.55 3.70 -6.44
CA SER A 9 -8.25 5.05 -5.94
C SER A 9 -9.41 5.71 -5.17
N ARG A 10 -10.65 5.26 -5.36
CA ARG A 10 -11.86 5.88 -4.78
C ARG A 10 -12.46 5.05 -3.64
N THR A 11 -11.86 3.90 -3.31
CA THR A 11 -12.40 3.00 -2.29
C THR A 11 -11.99 3.48 -0.89
N PRO A 12 -12.96 3.76 0.01
CA PRO A 12 -12.66 4.16 1.38
C PRO A 12 -12.02 3.00 2.17
N GLY A 13 -11.04 3.31 3.02
CA GLY A 13 -10.31 2.32 3.81
C GLY A 13 -9.13 1.65 3.08
N LEU A 14 -8.96 1.90 1.78
CA LEU A 14 -7.79 1.45 1.02
C LEU A 14 -6.73 2.55 0.96
N ASN A 15 -5.55 2.29 1.53
CA ASN A 15 -4.41 3.19 1.43
C ASN A 15 -3.59 2.85 0.18
N LEU A 16 -3.70 3.69 -0.86
CA LEU A 16 -2.94 3.53 -2.09
C LEU A 16 -1.62 4.30 -2.03
N TYR A 17 -0.50 3.59 -2.08
CA TYR A 17 0.84 4.18 -2.16
C TYR A 17 1.39 4.05 -3.57
N THR A 18 1.27 5.11 -4.37
CA THR A 18 1.85 5.16 -5.71
C THR A 18 3.33 5.52 -5.64
N TYR A 19 4.13 4.99 -6.57
CA TYR A 19 5.58 5.27 -6.67
C TYR A 19 6.34 5.10 -5.34
N SER A 20 5.90 4.13 -4.54
CA SER A 20 6.43 3.84 -3.21
C SER A 20 6.99 2.42 -3.19
N GLU A 21 8.08 2.21 -2.45
CA GLU A 21 8.73 0.92 -2.30
C GLU A 21 8.75 0.51 -0.82
N VAL A 22 8.68 -0.79 -0.56
CA VAL A 22 8.81 -1.35 0.79
C VAL A 22 10.29 -1.48 1.12
N GLU A 23 10.75 -0.78 2.16
CA GLU A 23 12.15 -0.82 2.58
C GLU A 23 12.42 -1.91 3.61
N ASP A 24 11.46 -2.20 4.48
CA ASP A 24 11.67 -3.06 5.64
C ASP A 24 10.35 -3.71 6.06
N VAL A 25 10.41 -4.99 6.45
CA VAL A 25 9.27 -5.77 6.95
C VAL A 25 9.73 -6.47 8.23
N GLN A 26 9.14 -6.10 9.35
CA GLN A 26 9.45 -6.66 10.66
C GLN A 26 8.22 -7.33 11.26
N GLY A 27 8.44 -8.34 12.11
CA GLY A 27 7.40 -9.01 12.87
C GLY A 27 7.20 -10.48 12.47
N PHE A 28 6.03 -11.01 12.81
CA PHE A 28 5.68 -12.42 12.64
C PHE A 28 4.23 -12.55 12.14
N VAL A 29 3.83 -13.76 11.76
CA VAL A 29 2.50 -14.04 11.17
C VAL A 29 1.38 -13.45 12.05
N GLY A 30 0.63 -12.51 11.47
CA GLY A 30 -0.46 -11.78 12.14
C GLY A 30 -0.10 -10.34 12.52
N ASN A 31 1.17 -10.06 12.85
CA ASN A 31 1.63 -8.75 13.30
C ASN A 31 2.88 -8.31 12.51
N PHE A 32 2.67 -7.87 11.28
CA PHE A 32 3.72 -7.28 10.46
C PHE A 32 3.70 -5.76 10.55
N THR A 33 4.88 -5.19 10.80
CA THR A 33 5.13 -3.75 10.72
C THR A 33 6.01 -3.50 9.52
N VAL A 34 5.49 -2.75 8.55
CA VAL A 34 6.15 -2.49 7.26
C VAL A 34 6.53 -1.03 7.16
N LYS A 35 7.77 -0.74 6.74
CA LYS A 35 8.20 0.63 6.39
C LYS A 35 8.10 0.81 4.89
N VAL A 36 7.28 1.78 4.48
CA VAL A 36 7.08 2.16 3.08
C VAL A 36 7.73 3.51 2.85
N ARG A 37 8.68 3.58 1.90
CA ARG A 37 9.28 4.84 1.46
C ARG A 37 8.51 5.42 0.29
N LYS A 38 8.19 6.70 0.40
CA LYS A 38 7.67 7.52 -0.69
C LYS A 38 8.81 8.30 -1.33
N ARG A 39 8.83 8.39 -2.65
CA ARG A 39 9.70 9.30 -3.41
C ARG A 39 8.96 10.58 -3.77
#